data_AF-A0A553L2V6-F1
#
_entry.id   AF-A0A553L2V6-F1
#
_cell.length_a   1.000
_cell.length_b   1.000
_cell.length_c   1.000
_cell.angle_alpha   90.00
_cell.angle_beta   90.00
_cell.angle_gamma   90.00
#
_symmetry.space_group_name_H-M   'P 1'
#
loop_
_entity.id
_entity.type
_entity.pdbx_description
1 polymer ?
#
loop_
_entity_poly.entity_id
_entity_poly.type
_entity_poly.pdbx_seq_one_letter_code
_entity_poly.pdbx_strand_id
1 'polypeptide(L)'
;MISLVVLKAGRIILFAPLNQKKANIKVPYLMYKHVLLSLLNHLAEHMKACGLWSLTPICDSTLHQAMTQGVPFACNVMTFEQWLQFVFIPKMTIIIESDAPMPNALCLLPAAEGQFCSKTHNGVLQIIADIDAQFASGVENK
;
A
#
# COMPACT_ATOMS: atom_id res chain seq x y z
N MET A 1 -37.90 -31.07 -11.55
CA MET A 1 -39.28 -30.61 -11.75
C MET A 1 -39.25 -29.42 -12.67
N ILE A 2 -39.97 -29.53 -13.79
CA ILE A 2 -39.95 -28.57 -14.90
C ILE A 2 -40.97 -27.48 -14.57
N SER A 3 -40.57 -26.21 -14.59
CA SER A 3 -41.53 -25.09 -14.64
C SER A 3 -41.34 -24.35 -15.97
N LEU A 4 -42.37 -24.52 -16.80
CA LEU A 4 -42.65 -23.83 -18.04
C LEU A 4 -42.84 -22.32 -17.75
N VAL A 5 -42.19 -21.43 -18.50
CA VAL A 5 -42.56 -20.00 -18.54
C VAL A 5 -42.76 -19.60 -20.00
N VAL A 6 -43.95 -19.10 -20.29
CA VAL A 6 -44.43 -18.68 -21.60
C VAL A 6 -43.71 -17.39 -22.05
N LEU A 7 -43.22 -17.40 -23.29
CA LEU A 7 -42.59 -16.27 -23.98
C LEU A 7 -43.65 -15.36 -24.60
N LYS A 8 -43.53 -14.04 -24.42
CA LYS A 8 -44.19 -13.06 -25.30
C LYS A 8 -43.22 -11.93 -25.64
N ALA A 9 -43.10 -11.67 -26.94
CA ALA A 9 -42.34 -10.58 -27.58
C ALA A 9 -40.80 -10.66 -27.50
N GLY A 10 -40.22 -11.61 -28.23
CA GLY A 10 -39.07 -11.37 -29.14
C GLY A 10 -37.81 -10.64 -28.64
N ARG A 11 -37.55 -10.53 -27.34
CA ARG A 11 -36.32 -9.97 -26.78
C ARG A 11 -35.69 -10.96 -25.81
N ILE A 12 -34.46 -11.38 -26.11
CA ILE A 12 -33.61 -12.11 -25.18
C ILE A 12 -33.13 -11.08 -24.15
N ILE A 13 -33.78 -11.02 -22.99
CA ILE A 13 -33.15 -10.42 -21.81
C ILE A 13 -32.43 -11.55 -21.11
N LEU A 14 -31.10 -11.48 -21.10
CA LEU A 14 -30.25 -12.36 -20.33
C LEU A 14 -30.48 -12.07 -18.84
N PHE A 15 -31.53 -12.63 -18.26
CA PHE A 15 -31.72 -12.63 -16.81
C PHE A 15 -30.75 -13.65 -16.22
N ALA A 16 -29.55 -13.18 -15.88
CA ALA A 16 -28.68 -13.89 -14.97
C ALA A 16 -29.44 -14.10 -13.64
N PRO A 17 -29.39 -15.29 -13.03
CA PRO A 17 -30.09 -15.53 -11.78
C PRO A 17 -29.58 -14.60 -10.69
N LEU A 18 -30.48 -13.78 -10.14
CA LEU A 18 -30.28 -13.04 -8.89
C LEU A 18 -30.16 -14.03 -7.73
N ASN A 19 -28.96 -14.56 -7.53
CA ASN A 19 -28.59 -15.21 -6.28
C ASN A 19 -27.12 -14.93 -5.95
N GLN A 20 -26.81 -13.65 -5.69
CA GLN A 20 -25.56 -13.27 -5.05
C GLN A 20 -25.72 -13.23 -3.53
N LYS A 21 -25.62 -14.39 -2.86
CA LYS A 21 -25.32 -14.43 -1.43
C LYS A 21 -23.80 -14.32 -1.25
N LYS A 22 -23.35 -13.15 -0.76
CA LYS A 22 -21.99 -12.81 -0.27
C LYS A 22 -20.84 -12.96 -1.27
N ALA A 23 -20.79 -12.09 -2.29
CA ALA A 23 -19.61 -11.91 -3.14
C ALA A 23 -19.07 -10.46 -3.12
N ASN A 24 -19.39 -9.65 -2.11
CA ASN A 24 -19.23 -8.19 -2.17
C ASN A 24 -18.40 -7.57 -1.02
N ILE A 25 -17.34 -8.27 -0.58
CA ILE A 25 -16.33 -7.71 0.36
C ILE A 25 -14.91 -7.88 -0.20
N LYS A 26 -14.67 -8.84 -1.11
CA LYS A 26 -13.34 -9.06 -1.71
C LYS A 26 -12.95 -8.00 -2.75
N VAL A 27 -13.89 -7.45 -3.52
CA VAL A 27 -13.59 -6.52 -4.62
C VAL A 27 -12.99 -5.19 -4.13
N PRO A 28 -13.54 -4.53 -3.09
CA PRO A 28 -12.95 -3.32 -2.50
C PRO A 28 -11.54 -3.56 -1.95
N TYR A 29 -11.32 -4.72 -1.32
CA TYR A 29 -10.05 -5.08 -0.70
C TYR A 29 -8.95 -5.40 -1.74
N LEU A 30 -9.29 -6.06 -2.85
CA LEU A 30 -8.35 -6.25 -3.96
C LEU A 30 -7.94 -4.91 -4.58
N MET A 31 -8.89 -4.00 -4.79
CA MET A 31 -8.60 -2.65 -5.30
C MET A 31 -7.66 -1.89 -4.35
N TYR A 32 -7.89 -1.98 -3.04
CA TYR A 32 -7.03 -1.37 -2.02
C TYR A 32 -5.58 -1.88 -2.07
N LYS A 33 -5.38 -3.20 -2.18
CA LYS A 33 -4.03 -3.78 -2.33
C LYS A 33 -3.31 -3.26 -3.56
N HIS A 34 -3.98 -3.24 -4.71
CA HIS A 34 -3.40 -2.76 -5.96
C HIS A 34 -2.97 -1.30 -5.87
N VAL A 35 -3.80 -0.44 -5.24
CA VAL A 35 -3.47 0.97 -5.01
C VAL A 35 -2.23 1.10 -4.12
N LEU A 36 -2.17 0.41 -2.99
CA LEU A 36 -1.01 0.48 -2.08
C LEU A 36 0.28 -0.01 -2.75
N LEU A 37 0.25 -1.15 -3.45
CA LEU A 37 1.43 -1.66 -4.16
C LEU A 37 1.89 -0.67 -5.25
N SER A 38 0.95 -0.04 -5.96
CA SER A 38 1.27 1.01 -6.92
C SER A 38 1.94 2.21 -6.26
N LEU A 39 1.45 2.65 -5.10
CA LEU A 39 2.05 3.75 -4.35
C LEU A 39 3.46 3.42 -3.85
N LEU A 40 3.70 2.19 -3.38
CA LEU A 40 5.04 1.74 -2.99
C LEU A 40 6.02 1.73 -4.18
N ASN A 41 5.56 1.31 -5.35
CA ASN A 41 6.37 1.35 -6.57
C ASN A 41 6.68 2.78 -7.01
N HIS A 42 5.67 3.66 -7.04
CA HIS A 42 5.88 5.08 -7.37
C HIS A 42 6.81 5.77 -6.37
N LEU A 43 6.71 5.43 -5.08
CA LEU A 43 7.61 5.94 -4.06
C LEU A 43 9.06 5.59 -4.40
N ALA A 44 9.33 4.31 -4.73
CA ALA A 44 10.66 3.86 -5.11
C ALA A 44 11.18 4.56 -6.38
N GLU A 45 10.34 4.72 -7.40
CA GLU A 45 10.69 5.41 -8.64
C GLU A 45 11.05 6.89 -8.41
N HIS A 46 10.23 7.61 -7.65
CA HIS A 46 10.49 9.01 -7.33
C HIS A 46 11.70 9.20 -6.43
N MET A 47 11.92 8.30 -5.47
CA MET A 47 13.15 8.31 -4.66
C MET A 47 14.40 8.12 -5.52
N LYS A 48 14.35 7.20 -6.50
CA LYS A 48 15.45 7.02 -7.47
C LYS A 48 15.66 8.27 -8.31
N ALA A 49 14.59 8.85 -8.86
CA ALA A 49 14.67 10.04 -9.70
C ALA A 49 15.24 11.27 -8.95
N CYS A 50 14.99 11.35 -7.64
CA CYS A 50 15.50 12.44 -6.80
C CYS A 50 16.87 12.17 -6.16
N GLY A 51 17.50 11.02 -6.45
CA GLY A 51 18.80 10.66 -5.86
C GLY A 51 18.74 10.26 -4.38
N LEU A 52 17.57 9.95 -3.84
CA LEU A 52 17.37 9.46 -2.46
C LEU A 52 17.59 7.95 -2.34
N TRP A 53 17.68 7.23 -3.46
CA TRP A 53 17.84 5.78 -3.47
C TRP A 53 19.31 5.36 -3.36
N SER A 54 19.64 4.57 -2.34
CA SER A 54 20.98 4.04 -2.15
C SER A 54 21.27 2.94 -3.17
N LEU A 55 22.39 3.08 -3.89
CA LEU A 55 22.94 2.04 -4.77
C LEU A 55 23.74 0.99 -4.00
N THR A 56 24.20 1.34 -2.80
CA THR A 56 24.95 0.43 -1.94
C THR A 56 23.98 -0.28 -0.98
N PRO A 57 24.02 -1.62 -0.91
CA PRO A 57 23.21 -2.36 0.06
C PRO A 57 23.68 -2.06 1.49
N ILE A 58 22.75 -2.12 2.44
CA ILE A 58 23.06 -2.03 3.87
C ILE A 58 23.54 -3.40 4.35
N CYS A 59 24.53 -3.41 5.23
CA CYS A 59 25.02 -4.67 5.82
C CYS A 59 23.95 -5.33 6.70
N ASP A 60 23.97 -6.66 6.76
CA ASP A 60 22.96 -7.44 7.47
C ASP A 60 22.84 -7.10 8.95
N SER A 61 23.96 -6.73 9.60
CA SER A 61 23.96 -6.33 11.01
C SER A 61 23.17 -5.04 11.25
N THR A 62 23.34 -4.03 10.39
CA THR A 62 22.59 -2.77 10.46
C THR A 62 21.12 -2.98 10.16
N LEU A 63 20.79 -3.79 9.14
CA LEU A 63 19.40 -4.13 8.83
C LEU A 63 18.72 -4.87 10.00
N HIS A 64 19.41 -5.84 10.60
CA HIS A 64 18.92 -6.55 11.76
C HIS A 64 18.68 -5.61 12.95
N GLN A 65 19.60 -4.69 13.24
CA GLN A 65 19.42 -3.68 14.29
C GLN A 65 18.19 -2.81 14.03
N ALA A 66 18.01 -2.32 12.80
CA ALA A 66 16.87 -1.49 12.42
C ALA A 66 15.52 -2.19 12.62
N MET A 67 15.46 -3.49 12.40
CA MET A 67 14.24 -4.28 12.54
C MET A 67 13.93 -4.70 13.98
N THR A 68 14.93 -4.74 14.87
CA THR A 68 14.79 -5.31 16.22
C THR A 68 14.81 -4.29 17.36
N GLN A 69 15.41 -3.12 17.17
CA GLN A 69 15.65 -2.15 18.26
C GLN A 69 14.44 -1.31 18.66
N GLY A 70 13.34 -1.32 17.89
CA GLY A 70 12.11 -0.59 18.24
C GLY A 70 12.21 0.93 18.19
N VAL A 71 13.34 1.49 17.70
CA VAL A 71 13.52 2.93 17.48
C VAL A 71 12.70 3.36 16.25
N PRO A 72 11.90 4.44 16.34
CA PRO A 72 11.14 4.96 15.19
C PRO A 72 12.06 5.23 14.00
N PHE A 73 11.70 4.67 12.84
CA PHE A 73 12.45 4.79 11.59
C PHE A 73 13.91 4.32 11.66
N ALA A 74 14.32 3.59 12.70
CA ALA A 74 15.69 3.16 12.94
C ALA A 74 16.73 4.30 12.77
N CYS A 75 16.35 5.52 13.18
CA CYS A 75 17.13 6.74 12.94
C CYS A 75 18.51 6.76 13.59
N ASN A 76 18.79 5.81 14.49
CA ASN A 76 20.08 5.64 15.13
C ASN A 76 21.10 4.85 14.28
N VAL A 77 20.65 4.14 13.22
CA VAL A 77 21.53 3.25 12.42
C VAL A 77 21.45 3.47 10.91
N MET A 78 20.45 4.22 10.41
CA MET A 78 20.33 4.55 8.98
C MET A 78 19.58 5.87 8.78
N THR A 79 19.72 6.46 7.59
CA THR A 79 18.93 7.63 7.20
C THR A 79 17.48 7.23 6.89
N PHE A 80 16.58 8.20 6.83
CA PHE A 80 15.16 7.90 6.61
C PHE A 80 14.86 7.39 5.21
N GLU A 81 15.53 7.90 4.17
CA GLU A 81 15.42 7.36 2.81
C GLU A 81 15.96 5.93 2.72
N GLN A 82 17.01 5.60 3.48
CA GLN A 82 17.49 4.22 3.62
C GLN A 82 16.46 3.34 4.34
N TRP A 83 15.84 3.84 5.41
CA TRP A 83 14.78 3.12 6.10
C TRP A 83 13.57 2.87 5.19
N LEU A 84 13.17 3.89 4.40
CA LEU A 84 12.10 3.76 3.41
C LEU A 84 12.42 2.64 2.40
N GLN A 85 13.63 2.67 1.84
CA GLN A 85 14.10 1.70 0.83
C GLN A 85 14.23 0.28 1.36
N PHE A 86 14.93 0.09 2.47
CA PHE A 86 15.39 -1.24 2.91
C PHE A 86 14.48 -1.90 3.94
N VAL A 87 13.69 -1.11 4.67
CA VAL A 87 12.81 -1.63 5.72
C VAL A 87 11.35 -1.45 5.34
N PHE A 88 10.91 -0.22 5.09
CA PHE A 88 9.49 0.08 4.92
C PHE A 88 8.91 -0.55 3.64
N ILE A 89 9.44 -0.22 2.46
CA ILE A 89 8.90 -0.70 1.18
C ILE A 89 8.86 -2.24 1.16
N PRO A 90 9.95 -2.98 1.43
CA PRO A 90 9.92 -4.45 1.40
C PRO A 90 8.94 -5.05 2.41
N LYS A 91 8.94 -4.53 3.64
CA LYS A 91 8.03 -5.02 4.69
C LYS A 91 6.57 -4.81 4.32
N MET A 92 6.22 -3.64 3.79
CA MET A 92 4.84 -3.33 3.42
C MET A 92 4.39 -4.15 2.21
N THR A 93 5.25 -4.34 1.21
CA THR A 93 4.96 -5.23 0.07
C THR A 93 4.63 -6.64 0.57
N ILE A 94 5.46 -7.21 1.46
CA ILE A 94 5.19 -8.54 2.04
C ILE A 94 3.86 -8.57 2.78
N ILE A 95 3.55 -7.58 3.62
CA ILE A 95 2.29 -7.52 4.38
C ILE A 95 1.09 -7.51 3.43
N ILE A 96 1.13 -6.69 2.39
CA ILE A 96 0.04 -6.54 1.41
C ILE A 96 -0.14 -7.82 0.57
N GLU A 97 0.95 -8.40 0.07
CA GLU A 97 0.91 -9.61 -0.76
C GLU A 97 0.46 -10.83 0.03
N SER A 98 0.88 -10.94 1.29
CA SER A 98 0.58 -12.09 2.16
C SER A 98 -0.77 -12.04 2.87
N ASP A 99 -1.61 -11.02 2.59
CA ASP A 99 -2.89 -10.83 3.28
C ASP A 99 -2.74 -10.69 4.81
N ALA A 100 -1.58 -10.23 5.27
CA ALA A 100 -1.32 -10.05 6.68
C ALA A 100 -2.11 -8.83 7.22
N PRO A 101 -2.39 -8.80 8.53
CA PRO A 101 -3.02 -7.63 9.15
C PRO A 101 -2.21 -6.36 8.88
N MET A 102 -2.85 -5.38 8.23
CA MET A 102 -2.24 -4.06 8.02
C MET A 102 -1.98 -3.37 9.36
N PRO A 103 -0.90 -2.58 9.48
CA PRO A 103 -0.70 -1.70 10.62
C PRO A 103 -1.92 -0.79 10.86
N ASN A 104 -2.37 -0.68 12.11
CA ASN A 104 -3.57 0.10 12.46
C ASN A 104 -3.39 1.62 12.28
N ALA A 105 -2.15 2.11 12.29
CA ALA A 105 -1.82 3.49 12.01
C ALA A 105 -0.44 3.56 11.36
N LEU A 106 -0.34 4.36 10.31
CA LEU A 106 0.91 4.74 9.66
C LEU A 106 0.90 6.26 9.51
N CYS A 107 2.00 6.90 9.87
CA CYS A 107 2.16 8.35 9.74
C CYS A 107 3.63 8.63 9.41
N LEU A 108 3.91 8.74 8.12
CA LEU A 108 5.24 8.95 7.56
C LEU A 108 5.49 10.42 7.23
N LEU A 109 4.45 11.14 6.81
CA LEU A 109 4.56 12.49 6.27
C LEU A 109 5.29 13.46 7.21
N PRO A 110 4.99 13.53 8.53
CA PRO A 110 5.71 14.45 9.41
C PRO A 110 7.21 14.18 9.49
N ALA A 111 7.62 12.91 9.46
CA ALA A 111 9.03 12.53 9.46
C ALA A 111 9.71 12.84 8.13
N ALA A 112 8.99 12.68 7.02
CA ALA A 112 9.46 13.00 5.68
C ALA A 112 9.64 14.52 5.48
N GLU A 113 8.70 15.34 5.96
CA GLU A 113 8.80 16.81 5.89
C GLU A 113 10.00 17.36 6.66
N GLY A 114 10.40 16.69 7.75
CA GLY A 114 11.61 17.05 8.49
C GLY A 114 12.92 16.73 7.78
N GLN A 115 12.91 15.86 6.76
CA GLN A 115 14.13 15.36 6.11
C GLN A 115 14.22 15.71 4.62
N PHE A 116 13.09 15.94 3.96
CA PHE A 116 13.03 16.17 2.52
C PHE A 116 12.66 17.63 2.20
N CYS A 117 13.43 18.23 1.28
CA CYS A 117 13.13 19.55 0.73
C CYS A 117 11.86 19.55 -0.13
N SER A 118 10.87 20.38 0.20
CA SER A 118 9.62 20.49 -0.55
C SER A 118 9.78 20.96 -2.00
N LYS A 119 10.85 21.70 -2.34
CA LYS A 119 11.12 22.15 -3.71
C LYS A 119 11.64 21.05 -4.61
N THR A 120 12.45 20.14 -4.05
CA THR A 120 13.15 19.09 -4.81
C THR A 120 12.41 17.75 -4.74
N HIS A 121 11.76 17.46 -3.61
CA HIS A 121 11.18 16.15 -3.29
C HIS A 121 9.66 16.19 -3.19
N ASN A 122 8.99 17.18 -3.82
CA ASN A 122 7.53 17.32 -3.74
C ASN A 122 6.79 16.03 -4.13
N GLY A 123 7.21 15.37 -5.21
CA GLY A 123 6.58 14.11 -5.65
C GLY A 123 6.69 13.00 -4.61
N VAL A 124 7.86 12.86 -3.96
CA VAL A 124 8.06 11.90 -2.86
C VAL A 124 7.14 12.22 -1.68
N LEU A 125 7.06 13.49 -1.29
CA LEU A 125 6.20 13.94 -0.19
C LEU A 125 4.70 13.71 -0.49
N GLN A 126 4.26 13.96 -1.73
CA GLN A 126 2.87 13.70 -2.14
C GLN A 126 2.54 12.20 -2.08
N ILE A 127 3.42 11.34 -2.59
CA ILE A 127 3.20 9.89 -2.54
C ILE A 127 3.16 9.39 -1.09
N ILE A 128 4.02 9.93 -0.22
CA ILE A 128 4.00 9.61 1.22
C ILE A 128 2.67 10.04 1.86
N ALA A 129 2.15 11.22 1.52
CA ALA A 129 0.85 11.69 1.98
C ALA A 129 -0.29 10.79 1.49
N ASP A 130 -0.25 10.36 0.23
CA ASP A 130 -1.22 9.43 -0.35
C ASP A 130 -1.21 8.08 0.36
N ILE A 131 -0.01 7.57 0.69
CA ILE A 131 0.14 6.35 1.50
C ILE A 131 -0.52 6.55 2.87
N ASP A 132 -0.16 7.59 3.61
CA ASP A 132 -0.75 7.86 4.94
C ASP A 132 -2.29 7.94 4.89
N ALA A 133 -2.86 8.56 3.84
CA ALA A 133 -4.30 8.65 3.63
C ALA A 133 -4.99 7.28 3.40
N GLN A 134 -4.31 6.34 2.73
CA GLN A 134 -4.83 4.97 2.59
C GLN A 134 -4.96 4.28 3.95
N PHE A 135 -4.01 4.51 4.87
CA PHE A 135 -4.07 3.95 6.22
C PHE A 135 -5.12 4.63 7.10
N ALA A 136 -5.34 5.94 6.94
CA ALA A 136 -6.38 6.66 7.66
C ALA A 136 -7.80 6.19 7.25
N SER A 137 -8.03 5.99 5.95
CA SER A 137 -9.34 5.58 5.41
C SER A 137 -9.66 4.08 5.58
N GLY A 138 -8.64 3.22 5.74
CA GLY A 138 -8.80 1.79 5.94
C GLY A 138 -9.28 1.35 7.34
N VAL A 139 -9.36 2.28 8.31
CA VAL A 139 -9.77 1.99 9.70
C VAL A 139 -11.28 1.72 9.82
N GLU A 140 -12.11 2.21 8.90
CA GLU A 140 -13.58 2.16 9.02
C GLU A 140 -14.23 0.85 8.51
N ASN A 141 -13.48 -0.06 7.89
CA ASN A 141 -14.03 -1.28 7.25
C ASN A 141 -13.52 -2.59 7.88
N LYS A 142 -13.33 -2.63 9.20
CA LYS A 142 -13.01 -3.86 9.96
C LYS A 142 -14.21 -4.40 10.72
#